data_AF-A0A8T3TK17-F1
#
_entry.id   AF-A0A8T3TK17-F1
#
_cell.length_a   1.000
_cell.length_b   1.000
_cell.length_c   1.000
_cell.angle_alpha   90.00
_cell.angle_beta   90.00
_cell.angle_gamma   90.00
#
_symmetry.space_group_name_H-M   'P 1'
#
loop_
_entity.id
_entity.type
_entity.pdbx_description
1 polymer ?
#
loop_
_entity_poly.entity_id
_entity_poly.type
_entity_poly.pdbx_seq_one_letter_code
_entity_poly.pdbx_strand_id
1 'polypeptide(L)' 'MLQTLIERYDVSGNLVPDAHLAALAIQHGLTVCSADTDLARFSEIRWENPLADGG' A
#
# COMPACT_ATOMS: atom_id res chain seq x y z
N MET A 1 -8.20 -7.79 7.87
CA MET A 1 -7.15 -7.55 6.86
C MET A 1 -6.24 -6.38 7.21
N LEU A 2 -6.78 -5.20 7.52
CA LEU A 2 -5.99 -4.07 8.02
C LEU A 2 -5.14 -4.42 9.26
N GLN A 3 -5.75 -5.05 10.28
CA GLN A 3 -5.02 -5.45 11.49
C GLN A 3 -3.84 -6.38 11.17
N THR A 4 -4.03 -7.35 10.27
CA THR A 4 -2.97 -8.26 9.81
C THR A 4 -1.84 -7.51 9.11
N LEU A 5 -2.16 -6.51 8.28
CA LEU A 5 -1.14 -5.67 7.64
C LEU A 5 -0.39 -4.82 8.68
N ILE A 6 -1.09 -4.28 9.68
CA ILE A 6 -0.48 -3.50 10.76
C ILE A 6 0.52 -4.34 11.56
N GLU A 7 0.12 -5.55 11.94
CA GLU A 7 0.98 -6.48 12.69
C GLU A 7 2.15 -6.99 11.84
N ARG A 8 1.95 -7.22 10.54
CA ARG A 8 2.95 -7.80 9.63
C ARG A 8 4.00 -6.78 9.17
N TYR A 9 3.61 -5.52 9.02
CA TYR A 9 4.46 -4.45 8.49
C TYR A 9 4.88 -3.41 9.54
N ASP A 10 4.59 -3.66 10.82
CA ASP A 10 4.86 -2.73 11.94
C ASP A 10 4.42 -1.31 11.60
N VAL A 11 3.15 -1.20 11.19
CA VAL A 11 2.60 0.03 10.66
C VAL A 11 2.45 1.04 11.79
N SER A 12 3.24 2.10 11.75
CA SER A 12 3.21 3.20 12.71
C SER A 12 3.41 4.55 12.02
N GLY A 13 2.86 5.61 12.61
CA GLY A 13 2.99 6.98 12.13
C GLY A 13 2.49 7.14 10.69
N ASN A 14 3.42 7.46 9.78
CA ASN A 14 3.11 7.77 8.37
C ASN A 14 2.57 6.57 7.58
N LEU A 15 2.82 5.34 8.04
CA LEU A 15 2.38 4.12 7.34
C LEU A 15 0.90 3.79 7.60
N VAL A 16 0.28 4.37 8.63
CA VAL A 16 -1.12 4.10 9.01
C VAL A 16 -2.11 4.38 7.87
N PRO A 17 -2.07 5.55 7.19
CA PRO A 17 -2.90 5.78 6.01
C PRO A 17 -2.60 4.82 4.86
N ASP A 18 -1.33 4.45 4.64
CA ASP A 18 -0.94 3.53 3.58
C ASP A 18 -1.48 2.12 3.80
N ALA A 19 -1.46 1.64 5.05
CA ALA A 19 -2.03 0.35 5.41
C ALA A 19 -3.56 0.31 5.24
N HIS A 20 -4.26 1.43 5.46
CA HIS A 20 -5.69 1.54 5.17
C HIS A 20 -5.97 1.48 3.67
N LEU A 21 -5.20 2.20 2.85
CA LEU A 21 -5.31 2.14 1.40
C LEU A 21 -5.01 0.74 0.87
N ALA A 22 -3.95 0.11 1.37
CA ALA A 22 -3.59 -1.27 1.07
C ALA A 22 -4.74 -2.24 1.42
N ALA A 23 -5.34 -2.07 2.60
CA ALA A 23 -6.45 -2.89 3.04
C ALA A 23 -7.70 -2.69 2.17
N LEU A 24 -7.99 -1.49 1.68
CA LEU A 24 -9.10 -1.28 0.75
C LEU A 24 -8.79 -1.87 -0.63
N ALA A 25 -7.58 -1.67 -1.13
CA ALA A 25 -7.16 -2.16 -2.43
C ALA A 25 -7.24 -3.69 -2.54
N ILE A 26 -6.72 -4.42 -1.54
CA ILE A 26 -6.79 -5.88 -1.55
C ILE A 26 -8.25 -6.36 -1.38
N GLN A 27 -9.06 -5.74 -0.53
CA GLN A 27 -10.46 -6.16 -0.31
C GLN A 27 -11.31 -5.99 -1.57
N HIS A 28 -11.05 -4.95 -2.34
CA HIS A 28 -11.80 -4.63 -3.55
C HIS A 28 -11.08 -5.07 -4.84
N GLY A 29 -9.90 -5.69 -4.74
CA GLY A 29 -9.08 -6.10 -5.88
C GLY A 29 -8.59 -4.94 -6.76
N LEU A 30 -8.45 -3.75 -6.18
CA LEU A 30 -8.04 -2.52 -6.87
C LEU A 30 -6.51 -2.37 -6.91
N THR A 31 -6.03 -1.57 -7.85
CA THR A 31 -4.62 -1.15 -7.93
C THR A 31 -4.46 0.22 -7.28
N VAL A 32 -3.47 0.37 -6.39
CA VAL A 32 -3.10 1.63 -5.78
C VAL A 32 -2.12 2.34 -6.70
N CYS A 33 -2.52 3.48 -7.26
CA CYS A 33 -1.63 4.31 -8.07
C CYS A 33 -1.08 5.44 -7.19
N SER A 34 0.20 5.38 -6.82
CA SER A 34 0.82 6.35 -5.91
C SER A 34 2.32 6.48 -6.17
N ALA A 35 2.86 7.68 -5.99
CA ALA A 35 4.30 7.92 -6.09
C ALA A 35 5.09 7.39 -4.89
N ASP A 36 4.39 7.01 -3.82
CA ASP A 36 4.99 6.59 -2.56
C ASP A 36 5.51 5.14 -2.64
N THR A 37 6.82 4.98 -2.56
CA THR A 37 7.49 3.67 -2.63
C THR A 37 7.27 2.82 -1.38
N ASP A 38 6.83 3.39 -0.25
CA ASP A 38 6.55 2.59 0.94
C ASP A 38 5.35 1.66 0.75
N LEU A 39 4.46 1.98 -0.21
CA LEU A 39 3.38 1.09 -0.63
C LEU A 39 3.90 -0.20 -1.28
N ALA A 40 5.09 -0.19 -1.89
CA ALA A 40 5.74 -1.37 -2.44
C ALA A 40 6.06 -2.44 -1.38
N ARG A 41 6.08 -2.06 -0.09
CA ARG A 41 6.33 -2.99 1.01
C ARG A 41 5.17 -3.97 1.18
N PHE A 42 3.95 -3.57 0.87
CA PHE A 42 2.77 -4.42 0.97
C PHE A 42 2.75 -5.40 -0.21
N SER A 43 3.20 -6.63 0.04
CA SER A 43 3.34 -7.65 -1.02
C SER A 43 2.01 -8.09 -1.62
N GLU A 44 0.93 -7.84 -0.90
CA GLU A 44 -0.42 -8.26 -1.23
C GLU A 44 -1.16 -7.25 -2.13
N ILE A 45 -0.71 -5.99 -2.22
CA ILE A 45 -1.37 -4.97 -3.03
C ILE A 45 -0.82 -4.95 -4.46
N ARG A 46 -1.67 -4.59 -5.42
CA ARG A 46 -1.18 -4.11 -6.71
C ARG A 46 -0.90 -2.63 -6.57
N TRP A 47 0.36 -2.25 -6.75
CA TRP A 47 0.79 -0.86 -6.68
C TRP A 47 1.48 -0.46 -7.99
N GLU A 48 1.15 0.71 -8.49
CA GLU A 48 1.77 1.32 -9.65
C GLU A 48 2.24 2.73 -9.29
N ASN A 49 3.48 3.06 -9.68
CA ASN A 49 4.02 4.39 -9.49
C ASN A 49 3.97 5.17 -10.81
N PRO A 50 3.06 6.14 -10.94
CA PRO A 50 2.91 6.91 -12.18
C PRO A 50 4.11 7.84 -12.46
N LEU A 51 4.97 8.09 -11.46
CA LEU A 51 6.18 8.90 -11.61
C LEU A 51 7.43 8.05 -11.85
N ALA A 52 7.36 6.73 -11.69
CA ALA A 52 8.48 5.83 -11.98
C ALA A 52 8.64 5.55 -13.48
N ASP A 53 7.59 5.74 -14.28
CA ASP A 53 7.59 5.53 -15.74
C ASP A 53 7.89 6.81 -16.54
N GLY A 54 8.18 7.93 -15.87
CA GLY A 54 8.63 9.17 -16.51
C GLY A 54 10.13 9.15 -16.76
N GLY A 55 10.55 8.69 -17.94
CA GLY A 55 11.92 8.85 -18.45
C GLY A 55 12.34 10.29 -18.70
#